data_AF-A0A5E3WZ65-F1
#
_entry.id   AF-A0A5E3WZ65-F1
#
_cell.length_a   1.000
_cell.length_b   1.000
_cell.length_c   1.000
_cell.angle_alpha   90.00
_cell.angle_beta   90.00
_cell.angle_gamma   90.00
#
_symmetry.space_group_name_H-M   'P 1'
#
loop_
_entity.id
_entity.type
_entity.pdbx_description
1 polymer ?
#
loop_
_entity_poly.entity_id
_entity_poly.type
_entity_poly.pdbx_seq_one_letter_code
_entity_poly.pdbx_strand_id
1 'polypeptide(L)'
;MPRRPHSRYTHETSITPSSPHYSMGQKQRDVSLKYYHYLRAAITNSYDFTTVPPDLSRGQLFERQGVLFDRYTDYTLEPILGVKLQPRDDGTFHPTDLDLEVKFFQLNWKTREGGVLRYIDEERGFWTLILNYNATFPQTTGWAALDRLFARLKANDFDKGSITCQFFARESGCLDPECPFRHNKDSALRDREKILTARRNALNRPSSLALREYQQREIKALLRRTGMTMNELLGMNDDGDLEDDDDGDGPLHPEHQKILDDSHRIRAICENTGCTNLMWKGEGDTTEMAKCAKCKAVRYCSRECQTADWQAHKPTCIPFDDLVDDDDNWTSFGERVGTTAF
;
A
#
# COMPACT_ATOMS: atom_id res chain seq x y z
N MET A 1 -22.98 -2.23 -16.53
CA MET A 1 -21.61 -2.72 -16.80
C MET A 1 -21.57 -4.19 -16.43
N PRO A 2 -20.90 -5.07 -17.18
CA PRO A 2 -20.95 -6.50 -16.89
C PRO A 2 -20.40 -6.73 -15.48
N ARG A 3 -21.21 -7.39 -14.64
CA ARG A 3 -20.79 -7.89 -13.33
C ARG A 3 -19.50 -8.70 -13.53
N ARG A 4 -18.52 -8.44 -12.66
CA ARG A 4 -17.16 -8.98 -12.60
C ARG A 4 -16.98 -10.45 -13.04
N PRO A 5 -15.80 -10.83 -13.56
CA PRO A 5 -15.56 -12.03 -14.35
C PRO A 5 -15.81 -13.36 -13.65
N HIS A 6 -16.17 -14.35 -14.47
CA HIS A 6 -16.83 -15.61 -14.11
C HIS A 6 -16.00 -16.64 -13.31
N SER A 7 -14.73 -16.39 -12.95
CA SER A 7 -13.85 -17.43 -12.39
C SER A 7 -13.05 -17.06 -11.13
N ARG A 8 -13.31 -15.92 -10.46
CA ARG A 8 -12.64 -15.59 -9.19
C ARG A 8 -12.85 -16.70 -8.14
N TYR A 9 -11.78 -17.08 -7.43
CA TYR A 9 -11.78 -18.19 -6.45
C TYR A 9 -12.06 -19.56 -7.06
N THR A 10 -11.70 -19.75 -8.33
CA THR A 10 -11.79 -21.02 -9.06
C THR A 10 -10.40 -21.52 -9.41
N HIS A 11 -10.18 -22.82 -9.24
CA HIS A 11 -9.01 -23.54 -9.73
C HIS A 11 -9.46 -24.43 -10.89
N GLU A 12 -9.06 -24.08 -12.10
CA GLU A 12 -9.48 -24.74 -13.32
C GLU A 12 -8.65 -26.00 -13.59
N THR A 13 -9.02 -27.10 -12.96
CA THR A 13 -8.35 -28.41 -13.09
C THR A 13 -8.63 -29.12 -14.41
N SER A 14 -9.61 -28.64 -15.19
CA SER A 14 -10.04 -29.24 -16.45
C SER A 14 -9.30 -28.73 -17.69
N ILE A 15 -8.41 -27.74 -17.53
CA ILE A 15 -7.66 -27.14 -18.64
C ILE A 15 -6.67 -28.18 -19.19
N THR A 16 -6.79 -28.48 -20.48
CA THR A 16 -5.88 -29.37 -21.22
C THR A 16 -5.01 -28.58 -22.20
N PRO A 17 -3.95 -29.15 -22.78
CA PRO A 17 -3.13 -28.49 -23.81
C PRO A 17 -3.91 -27.97 -25.03
N SER A 18 -5.10 -28.50 -25.28
CA SER A 18 -6.00 -28.05 -26.36
C SER A 18 -6.89 -26.86 -25.98
N SER A 19 -6.94 -26.49 -24.70
CA SER A 19 -7.77 -25.39 -24.19
C SER A 19 -7.21 -24.03 -24.61
N PRO A 20 -8.06 -23.05 -24.99
CA PRO A 20 -7.62 -21.69 -25.32
C PRO A 20 -6.92 -20.97 -24.15
N HIS A 21 -7.12 -21.42 -22.91
CA HIS A 21 -6.52 -20.83 -21.72
C HIS A 21 -5.23 -21.52 -21.24
N TYR A 22 -4.82 -22.62 -21.89
CA TYR A 22 -3.66 -23.41 -21.46
C TYR A 22 -2.37 -22.59 -21.41
N SER A 23 -2.09 -21.81 -22.47
CA SER A 23 -0.90 -20.95 -22.52
C SER A 23 -0.89 -19.87 -21.42
N MET A 24 -2.07 -19.43 -20.98
CA MET A 24 -2.18 -18.50 -19.85
C MET A 24 -1.92 -19.22 -18.51
N GLY A 25 -2.43 -20.44 -18.36
CA GLY A 25 -2.12 -21.30 -17.20
C GLY A 25 -0.62 -21.56 -17.05
N GLN A 26 0.08 -21.85 -18.16
CA GLN A 26 1.54 -22.01 -18.16
C GLN A 26 2.26 -20.74 -17.69
N LYS A 27 1.85 -19.56 -18.18
CA LYS A 27 2.41 -18.28 -17.71
C LYS A 27 2.17 -18.06 -16.20
N GLN A 28 0.97 -18.40 -15.70
CA GLN A 28 0.68 -18.31 -14.26
C GLN A 28 1.58 -19.23 -13.44
N ARG A 29 1.82 -20.46 -13.92
CA ARG A 29 2.74 -21.42 -13.31
C ARG A 29 4.15 -20.87 -13.26
N ASP A 30 4.68 -20.41 -14.39
CA ASP A 30 6.06 -19.93 -14.51
C ASP A 30 6.32 -18.73 -13.58
N VAL A 31 5.39 -17.76 -13.56
CA VAL A 31 5.49 -16.59 -12.68
C VAL A 31 5.43 -16.99 -11.20
N SER A 32 4.53 -17.91 -10.83
CA SER A 32 4.39 -18.35 -9.42
C SER A 32 5.60 -19.17 -8.96
N LEU A 33 6.15 -20.02 -9.83
CA LEU A 33 7.37 -20.77 -9.54
C LEU A 33 8.57 -19.84 -9.41
N LYS A 34 8.73 -18.86 -10.31
CA LYS A 34 9.80 -17.86 -10.22
C LYS A 34 9.74 -17.11 -8.88
N TYR A 35 8.58 -16.58 -8.51
CA TYR A 35 8.41 -15.89 -7.22
C TYR A 35 8.59 -16.81 -6.01
N TYR A 36 8.19 -18.08 -6.10
CA TYR A 36 8.48 -19.05 -5.05
C TYR A 36 9.99 -19.24 -4.84
N HIS A 37 10.78 -19.26 -5.93
CA HIS A 37 12.23 -19.39 -5.83
C HIS A 37 12.89 -18.12 -5.28
N TYR A 38 12.43 -16.92 -5.67
CA TYR A 38 12.84 -15.67 -5.00
C TYR A 38 12.53 -15.68 -3.51
N LEU A 39 11.33 -16.14 -3.13
CA LEU A 39 10.94 -16.26 -1.72
C LEU A 39 11.87 -17.20 -0.96
N ARG A 40 12.18 -18.36 -1.55
CA ARG A 40 13.05 -19.34 -0.91
C ARG A 40 14.45 -18.78 -0.75
N ALA A 41 15.04 -18.20 -1.80
CA ALA A 41 16.34 -17.54 -1.74
C ALA A 41 16.38 -16.43 -0.67
N ALA A 42 15.31 -15.62 -0.58
CA ALA A 42 15.17 -14.59 0.44
C ALA A 42 15.17 -15.15 1.87
N ILE A 43 14.33 -16.16 2.13
CA ILE A 43 14.18 -16.77 3.47
C ILE A 43 15.44 -17.54 3.91
N THR A 44 16.18 -18.13 2.97
CA THR A 44 17.44 -18.84 3.23
C THR A 44 18.68 -17.92 3.20
N ASN A 45 18.50 -16.63 2.95
CA ASN A 45 19.57 -15.65 2.80
C ASN A 45 20.62 -16.08 1.75
N SER A 46 20.14 -16.65 0.63
CA SER A 46 20.96 -17.16 -0.49
C SER A 46 21.03 -16.16 -1.64
N TYR A 47 21.41 -14.92 -1.32
CA TYR A 47 21.53 -13.82 -2.29
C TYR A 47 22.63 -12.84 -1.86
N ASP A 48 23.23 -12.12 -2.79
CA ASP A 48 24.24 -11.10 -2.49
C ASP A 48 23.75 -9.71 -2.87
N PHE A 49 24.15 -8.71 -2.09
CA PHE A 49 23.86 -7.31 -2.38
C PHE A 49 24.94 -6.71 -3.25
N THR A 50 24.52 -5.91 -4.22
CA THR A 50 25.43 -5.14 -5.07
C THR A 50 24.93 -3.71 -5.22
N THR A 51 25.87 -2.80 -5.49
CA THR A 51 25.54 -1.41 -5.81
C THR A 51 25.50 -1.25 -7.33
N VAL A 52 24.41 -0.71 -7.83
CA VAL A 52 24.20 -0.38 -9.23
C VAL A 52 24.53 1.11 -9.42
N PRO A 53 25.52 1.45 -10.25
CA PRO A 53 25.91 2.84 -10.46
C PRO A 53 24.78 3.66 -11.10
N PRO A 54 24.80 4.99 -10.99
CA PRO A 54 23.81 5.86 -11.63
C PRO A 54 23.79 5.65 -13.15
N ASP A 55 22.59 5.58 -13.73
CA ASP A 55 22.37 5.49 -15.17
C ASP A 55 21.45 6.63 -15.62
N LEU A 56 22.07 7.74 -16.05
CA LEU A 56 21.37 8.93 -16.51
C LEU A 56 20.50 8.65 -17.76
N SER A 57 20.84 7.64 -18.57
CA SER A 57 20.04 7.28 -19.75
C SER A 57 18.67 6.72 -19.38
N ARG A 58 18.53 6.23 -18.14
CA ARG A 58 17.29 5.71 -17.56
C ARG A 58 16.68 6.64 -16.51
N GLY A 59 17.18 7.87 -16.39
CA GLY A 59 16.75 8.81 -15.36
C GLY A 59 17.15 8.41 -13.93
N GLN A 60 18.11 7.50 -13.77
CA GLN A 60 18.65 7.11 -12.47
C GLN A 60 19.79 8.06 -12.08
N LEU A 61 19.45 9.10 -11.32
CA LEU A 61 20.40 10.13 -10.86
C LEU A 61 21.32 9.68 -9.72
N PHE A 62 20.91 8.65 -8.97
CA PHE A 62 21.59 8.19 -7.76
C PHE A 62 21.92 6.70 -7.85
N GLU A 63 22.88 6.26 -7.04
CA GLU A 63 23.15 4.84 -6.86
C GLU A 63 21.90 4.10 -6.39
N ARG A 64 21.79 2.85 -6.85
CA ARG A 64 20.71 1.94 -6.49
C ARG A 64 21.30 0.63 -6.03
N GLN A 65 20.45 -0.23 -5.49
CA GLN A 65 20.82 -1.53 -4.98
C GLN A 65 20.36 -2.61 -5.96
N GLY A 66 21.10 -3.71 -5.96
CA GLY A 66 20.77 -4.92 -6.67
C GLY A 66 20.89 -6.13 -5.78
N VAL A 67 20.15 -7.18 -6.13
CA VAL A 67 20.15 -8.48 -5.47
C VAL A 67 20.55 -9.52 -6.51
N LEU A 68 21.66 -10.20 -6.23
CA LEU A 68 22.24 -11.26 -7.05
C LEU A 68 21.93 -12.62 -6.40
N PHE A 69 21.72 -13.64 -7.22
CA PHE A 69 21.27 -14.96 -6.76
C PHE A 69 22.28 -16.08 -7.04
N ASP A 70 23.56 -15.75 -7.16
CA ASP A 70 24.61 -16.72 -7.50
C ASP A 70 24.74 -17.84 -6.47
N ARG A 71 24.37 -17.57 -5.21
CA ARG A 71 24.35 -18.57 -4.12
C ARG A 71 23.12 -19.49 -4.15
N TYR A 72 22.11 -19.18 -4.97
CA TYR A 72 20.87 -19.96 -5.05
C TYR A 72 20.91 -20.91 -6.25
N THR A 73 20.99 -22.21 -5.98
CA THR A 73 21.25 -23.24 -7.01
C THR A 73 20.01 -24.02 -7.45
N ASP A 74 18.92 -23.95 -6.70
CA ASP A 74 17.72 -24.76 -6.96
C ASP A 74 16.92 -24.28 -8.17
N TYR A 75 17.13 -23.04 -8.62
CA TYR A 75 16.48 -22.45 -9.77
C TYR A 75 17.29 -21.26 -10.29
N THR A 76 17.35 -21.08 -11.61
CA THR A 76 18.01 -19.93 -12.22
C THR A 76 17.16 -18.67 -12.04
N LEU A 77 17.58 -17.79 -11.14
CA LEU A 77 16.94 -16.50 -10.89
C LEU A 77 17.66 -15.38 -11.62
N GLU A 78 16.88 -14.45 -12.18
CA GLU A 78 17.42 -13.22 -12.75
C GLU A 78 17.81 -12.26 -11.62
N PRO A 79 18.92 -11.51 -11.76
CA PRO A 79 19.28 -10.49 -10.79
C PRO A 79 18.24 -9.37 -10.78
N ILE A 80 17.92 -8.88 -9.59
CA ILE A 80 17.03 -7.73 -9.41
C ILE A 80 17.92 -6.51 -9.30
N LEU A 81 17.78 -5.52 -10.19
CA LEU A 81 18.70 -4.38 -10.27
C LEU A 81 17.92 -3.06 -10.24
N GLY A 82 18.53 -2.02 -9.65
CA GLY A 82 17.98 -0.67 -9.70
C GLY A 82 16.94 -0.37 -8.62
N VAL A 83 16.85 -1.20 -7.58
CA VAL A 83 15.89 -1.01 -6.48
C VAL A 83 16.42 0.04 -5.53
N LYS A 84 15.57 0.97 -5.09
CA LYS A 84 15.92 1.96 -4.05
C LYS A 84 15.76 1.32 -2.66
N LEU A 85 16.85 0.78 -2.14
CA LEU A 85 16.92 0.18 -0.79
C LEU A 85 17.90 1.00 0.05
N GLN A 86 17.50 1.41 1.25
CA GLN A 86 18.32 2.23 2.14
C GLN A 86 18.40 1.58 3.53
N PRO A 87 19.02 0.38 3.64
CA PRO A 87 19.30 -0.19 4.95
C PRO A 87 20.30 0.68 5.71
N ARG A 88 20.24 0.62 7.04
CA ARG A 88 21.28 1.13 7.94
C ARG A 88 22.53 0.27 7.85
N ASP A 89 23.63 0.74 8.46
CA ASP A 89 24.91 0.02 8.47
C ASP A 89 24.83 -1.39 9.08
N ASP A 90 23.87 -1.63 9.98
CA ASP A 90 23.59 -2.93 10.59
C ASP A 90 22.67 -3.84 9.75
N GLY A 91 22.23 -3.37 8.59
CA GLY A 91 21.32 -4.05 7.67
C GLY A 91 19.83 -3.86 8.00
N THR A 92 19.50 -3.15 9.08
CA THR A 92 18.10 -2.91 9.50
C THR A 92 17.48 -1.73 8.76
N PHE A 93 16.16 -1.62 8.82
CA PHE A 93 15.40 -0.48 8.33
C PHE A 93 14.73 0.26 9.48
N HIS A 94 14.42 1.54 9.27
CA HIS A 94 13.67 2.31 10.26
C HIS A 94 12.28 1.67 10.47
N PRO A 95 11.77 1.58 11.71
CA PRO A 95 10.46 0.98 11.98
C PRO A 95 9.31 1.58 11.15
N THR A 96 9.35 2.90 10.90
CA THR A 96 8.39 3.60 10.03
C THR A 96 8.38 3.07 8.61
N ASP A 97 9.53 2.74 8.03
CA ASP A 97 9.62 2.17 6.68
C ASP A 97 8.98 0.78 6.64
N LEU A 98 9.29 -0.06 7.64
CA LEU A 98 8.68 -1.39 7.78
C LEU A 98 7.15 -1.28 7.92
N ASP A 99 6.67 -0.37 8.75
CA ASP A 99 5.24 -0.13 8.95
C ASP A 99 4.53 0.32 7.67
N LEU A 100 5.18 1.16 6.86
CA LEU A 100 4.64 1.60 5.57
C LEU A 100 4.50 0.42 4.61
N GLU A 101 5.49 -0.43 4.53
CA GLU A 101 5.48 -1.62 3.66
C GLU A 101 4.44 -2.66 4.11
N VAL A 102 4.30 -2.86 5.43
CA VAL A 102 3.27 -3.72 6.00
C VAL A 102 1.87 -3.15 5.72
N LYS A 103 1.67 -1.84 5.88
CA LYS A 103 0.40 -1.17 5.53
C LYS A 103 0.10 -1.32 4.04
N PHE A 104 1.10 -1.12 3.17
CA PHE A 104 0.95 -1.32 1.74
C PHE A 104 0.47 -2.74 1.44
N PHE A 105 1.13 -3.77 2.00
CA PHE A 105 0.71 -5.16 1.81
C PHE A 105 -0.75 -5.38 2.24
N GLN A 106 -1.15 -4.82 3.39
CA GLN A 106 -2.47 -5.04 3.97
C GLN A 106 -3.58 -4.26 3.28
N LEU A 107 -3.29 -3.08 2.73
CA LEU A 107 -4.30 -2.22 2.10
C LEU A 107 -4.39 -2.46 0.59
N ASN A 108 -3.30 -2.90 -0.04
CA ASN A 108 -3.29 -3.28 -1.45
C ASN A 108 -4.02 -4.63 -1.63
N TRP A 109 -5.16 -4.58 -2.31
CA TRP A 109 -5.98 -5.77 -2.56
C TRP A 109 -5.22 -6.85 -3.33
N LYS A 110 -4.31 -6.47 -4.24
CA LYS A 110 -3.55 -7.41 -5.07
C LYS A 110 -2.64 -8.27 -4.21
N THR A 111 -1.85 -7.65 -3.34
CA THR A 111 -0.90 -8.35 -2.45
C THR A 111 -1.63 -9.12 -1.36
N ARG A 112 -2.73 -8.57 -0.85
CA ARG A 112 -3.53 -9.23 0.19
C ARG A 112 -4.20 -10.51 -0.30
N GLU A 113 -4.81 -10.48 -1.47
CA GLU A 113 -5.45 -11.66 -2.07
C GLU A 113 -4.44 -12.61 -2.71
N GLY A 114 -3.37 -12.08 -3.31
CA GLY A 114 -2.32 -12.87 -3.96
C GLY A 114 -1.25 -13.41 -2.99
N GLY A 115 -1.26 -12.95 -1.73
CA GLY A 115 -0.33 -13.36 -0.70
C GLY A 115 1.12 -12.93 -0.97
N VAL A 116 2.04 -13.59 -0.26
CA VAL A 116 3.49 -13.27 -0.32
C VAL A 116 4.07 -13.38 -1.74
N LEU A 117 3.59 -14.34 -2.56
CA LEU A 117 4.08 -14.48 -3.94
C LEU A 117 3.77 -13.24 -4.78
N ARG A 118 2.59 -12.65 -4.62
CA ARG A 118 2.26 -11.41 -5.33
C ARG A 118 3.07 -10.23 -4.83
N TYR A 119 3.43 -10.21 -3.55
CA TYR A 119 4.19 -9.11 -2.96
C TYR A 119 5.65 -9.07 -3.40
N ILE A 120 6.21 -10.19 -3.85
CA ILE A 120 7.58 -10.24 -4.42
C ILE A 120 7.70 -9.35 -5.66
N ASP A 121 6.60 -9.17 -6.40
CA ASP A 121 6.53 -8.24 -7.53
C ASP A 121 6.69 -6.77 -7.12
N GLU A 122 6.46 -6.46 -5.84
CA GLU A 122 6.69 -5.14 -5.25
C GLU A 122 8.12 -5.10 -4.69
N GLU A 123 9.10 -5.19 -5.60
CA GLU A 123 10.51 -5.47 -5.31
C GLU A 123 11.06 -4.64 -4.12
N ARG A 124 10.85 -3.32 -4.14
CA ARG A 124 11.30 -2.43 -3.05
C ARG A 124 10.72 -2.87 -1.71
N GLY A 125 9.41 -3.02 -1.63
CA GLY A 125 8.74 -3.33 -0.38
C GLY A 125 9.10 -4.70 0.15
N PHE A 126 9.08 -5.70 -0.72
CA PHE A 126 9.48 -7.06 -0.35
C PHE A 126 10.93 -7.10 0.16
N TRP A 127 11.88 -6.51 -0.57
CA TRP A 127 13.29 -6.56 -0.18
C TRP A 127 13.60 -5.72 1.06
N THR A 128 12.89 -4.62 1.30
CA THR A 128 12.96 -3.90 2.57
C THR A 128 12.62 -4.81 3.76
N LEU A 129 11.53 -5.59 3.67
CA LEU A 129 11.16 -6.52 4.74
C LEU A 129 12.15 -7.68 4.88
N ILE A 130 12.62 -8.25 3.76
CA ILE A 130 13.55 -9.39 3.75
C ILE A 130 14.91 -9.03 4.32
N LEU A 131 15.46 -7.87 3.93
CA LEU A 131 16.73 -7.40 4.45
C LEU A 131 16.68 -7.23 5.96
N ASN A 132 15.63 -6.59 6.48
CA ASN A 132 15.46 -6.44 7.92
C ASN A 132 15.27 -7.80 8.61
N TYR A 133 14.56 -8.75 8.00
CA TYR A 133 14.39 -10.10 8.51
C TYR A 133 15.72 -10.87 8.62
N ASN A 134 16.63 -10.66 7.67
CA ASN A 134 17.96 -11.28 7.63
C ASN A 134 19.06 -10.44 8.32
N ALA A 135 18.71 -9.31 8.93
CA ALA A 135 19.65 -8.46 9.66
C ALA A 135 20.14 -9.14 10.96
N THR A 136 21.17 -8.56 11.57
CA THR A 136 21.82 -9.15 12.74
C THR A 136 20.87 -9.22 13.95
N PHE A 137 20.14 -8.14 14.23
CA PHE A 137 19.11 -8.09 15.28
C PHE A 137 18.26 -6.81 15.14
N PRO A 138 16.92 -6.88 15.22
CA PRO A 138 16.08 -8.07 15.34
C PRO A 138 15.82 -8.76 13.99
N GLN A 139 15.81 -10.10 13.98
CA GLN A 139 15.45 -10.91 12.80
C GLN A 139 13.93 -10.94 12.60
N THR A 140 13.37 -9.86 12.08
CA THR A 140 11.92 -9.71 11.86
C THR A 140 11.65 -8.92 10.60
N THR A 141 10.54 -9.20 9.95
CA THR A 141 9.99 -8.35 8.89
C THR A 141 9.28 -7.11 9.45
N GLY A 142 9.22 -6.92 10.77
CA GLY A 142 8.28 -5.98 11.41
C GLY A 142 6.84 -6.49 11.41
N TRP A 143 6.57 -7.65 10.80
CA TRP A 143 5.23 -8.23 10.70
C TRP A 143 5.20 -9.69 11.14
N ALA A 144 4.74 -9.90 12.37
CA ALA A 144 4.72 -11.21 13.00
C ALA A 144 3.98 -12.30 12.21
N ALA A 145 2.99 -11.96 11.36
CA ALA A 145 2.32 -12.96 10.54
C ALA A 145 3.18 -13.48 9.38
N LEU A 146 4.02 -12.61 8.80
CA LEU A 146 4.97 -12.99 7.76
C LEU A 146 6.16 -13.74 8.37
N ASP A 147 6.65 -13.31 9.54
CA ASP A 147 7.68 -14.05 10.29
C ASP A 147 7.24 -15.48 10.60
N ARG A 148 5.99 -15.66 11.07
CA ARG A 148 5.39 -16.99 11.29
C ARG A 148 5.25 -17.80 10.00
N LEU A 149 4.97 -17.15 8.86
CA LEU A 149 4.95 -17.84 7.57
C LEU A 149 6.36 -18.33 7.22
N PHE A 150 7.39 -17.50 7.36
CA PHE A 150 8.76 -17.87 7.05
C PHE A 150 9.27 -18.99 7.96
N ALA A 151 9.00 -18.91 9.26
CA ALA A 151 9.33 -19.98 10.20
C ALA A 151 8.65 -21.31 9.84
N ARG A 152 7.37 -21.27 9.47
CA ARG A 152 6.65 -22.46 9.01
C ARG A 152 7.22 -23.02 7.70
N LEU A 153 7.60 -22.16 6.75
CA LEU A 153 8.22 -22.58 5.49
C LEU A 153 9.58 -23.24 5.71
N LYS A 154 10.41 -22.70 6.61
CA LYS A 154 11.67 -23.34 7.01
C LYS A 154 11.42 -24.71 7.65
N ALA A 155 10.41 -24.81 8.51
CA ALA A 155 10.10 -26.04 9.25
C ALA A 155 9.51 -27.16 8.39
N ASN A 156 8.90 -26.85 7.24
CA ASN A 156 8.22 -27.83 6.37
C ASN A 156 8.91 -28.02 5.02
N ASP A 157 10.21 -27.73 4.94
CA ASP A 157 11.02 -27.85 3.73
C ASP A 157 10.44 -27.08 2.52
N PHE A 158 9.93 -25.88 2.79
CA PHE A 158 9.36 -24.97 1.79
C PHE A 158 8.22 -25.59 0.97
N ASP A 159 7.34 -26.34 1.62
CA ASP A 159 6.14 -26.90 1.00
C ASP A 159 5.30 -25.79 0.30
N LYS A 160 5.12 -25.95 -1.01
CA LYS A 160 4.36 -25.02 -1.86
C LYS A 160 2.88 -24.98 -1.47
N GLY A 161 2.33 -26.08 -0.96
CA GLY A 161 0.93 -26.17 -0.49
C GLY A 161 0.64 -25.31 0.75
N SER A 162 1.69 -24.81 1.41
CA SER A 162 1.57 -23.87 2.53
C SER A 162 1.48 -22.41 2.10
N ILE A 163 1.72 -22.11 0.83
CA ILE A 163 1.74 -20.76 0.24
C ILE A 163 0.46 -20.55 -0.58
N THR A 164 -0.21 -19.41 -0.39
CA THR A 164 -1.41 -19.07 -1.18
C THR A 164 -1.06 -18.85 -2.65
N CYS A 165 -1.84 -19.45 -3.56
CA CYS A 165 -1.73 -19.19 -4.99
C CYS A 165 -2.07 -17.73 -5.31
N GLN A 166 -1.16 -17.01 -5.97
CA GLN A 166 -1.34 -15.59 -6.26
C GLN A 166 -2.44 -15.27 -7.28
N PHE A 167 -2.84 -16.25 -8.10
CA PHE A 167 -3.84 -16.08 -9.15
C PHE A 167 -5.25 -16.52 -8.74
N PHE A 168 -5.37 -17.34 -7.70
CA PHE A 168 -6.64 -17.95 -7.31
C PHE A 168 -7.75 -16.93 -7.00
N ALA A 169 -7.39 -15.85 -6.31
CA ALA A 169 -8.32 -14.78 -5.95
C ALA A 169 -8.40 -13.66 -7.01
N ARG A 170 -7.71 -13.82 -8.15
CA ARG A 170 -7.78 -12.88 -9.27
C ARG A 170 -9.04 -13.14 -10.10
N GLU A 171 -9.35 -12.16 -10.92
CA GLU A 171 -10.45 -12.20 -11.89
C GLU A 171 -10.44 -13.42 -12.81
N SER A 172 -9.24 -13.89 -13.20
CA SER A 172 -9.06 -15.07 -14.02
C SER A 172 -9.26 -16.39 -13.28
N GLY A 173 -9.17 -16.40 -11.94
CA GLY A 173 -8.89 -17.62 -11.19
C GLY A 173 -7.50 -18.19 -11.48
N CYS A 174 -7.22 -19.36 -10.90
CA CYS A 174 -6.02 -20.14 -11.20
C CYS A 174 -6.29 -21.06 -12.40
N LEU A 175 -5.53 -20.86 -13.47
CA LEU A 175 -5.65 -21.57 -14.75
C LEU A 175 -4.62 -22.70 -14.92
N ASP A 176 -3.75 -22.91 -13.93
CA ASP A 176 -2.80 -24.01 -13.92
C ASP A 176 -3.45 -25.25 -13.27
N PRO A 177 -3.79 -26.30 -14.04
CA PRO A 177 -4.46 -27.48 -13.50
C PRO A 177 -3.59 -28.24 -12.47
N GLU A 178 -2.27 -28.09 -12.54
CA GLU A 178 -1.29 -28.75 -11.66
C GLU A 178 -0.67 -27.78 -10.63
N CYS A 179 -1.33 -26.64 -10.39
CA CYS A 179 -0.80 -25.61 -9.50
C CYS A 179 -0.48 -26.20 -8.10
N PRO A 180 0.79 -26.11 -7.65
CA PRO A 180 1.22 -26.70 -6.38
C PRO A 180 0.90 -25.82 -5.17
N PHE A 181 0.32 -24.64 -5.39
CA PHE A 181 0.05 -23.64 -4.36
C PHE A 181 -1.37 -23.77 -3.82
N ARG A 182 -1.60 -23.23 -2.62
CA ARG A 182 -2.85 -23.40 -1.88
C ARG A 182 -4.00 -22.62 -2.52
N HIS A 183 -5.10 -23.34 -2.77
CA HIS A 183 -6.40 -22.80 -3.17
C HIS A 183 -7.41 -22.90 -2.02
N ASN A 184 -7.47 -21.88 -1.17
CA ASN A 184 -8.41 -21.84 -0.04
C ASN A 184 -9.45 -20.73 -0.25
N LYS A 185 -10.64 -21.13 -0.70
CA LYS A 185 -11.74 -20.21 -1.00
C LYS A 185 -12.19 -19.41 0.22
N ASP A 186 -12.36 -20.05 1.38
CA ASP A 186 -12.82 -19.37 2.59
C ASP A 186 -11.81 -18.34 3.09
N SER A 187 -10.52 -18.65 3.00
CA SER A 187 -9.47 -17.68 3.34
C SER A 187 -9.48 -16.49 2.40
N ALA A 188 -9.59 -16.74 1.09
CA ALA A 188 -9.63 -15.69 0.08
C ALA A 188 -10.86 -14.78 0.26
N LEU A 189 -12.04 -15.34 0.57
CA LEU A 189 -13.25 -14.58 0.86
C LEU A 189 -13.11 -13.75 2.15
N ARG A 190 -12.49 -14.28 3.20
CA ARG A 190 -12.20 -13.50 4.42
C ARG A 190 -11.26 -12.33 4.14
N ASP A 191 -10.24 -12.53 3.33
CA ASP A 191 -9.32 -11.45 2.98
C ASP A 191 -9.99 -10.40 2.08
N ARG A 192 -10.87 -10.82 1.17
CA ARG A 192 -11.73 -9.91 0.41
C ARG A 192 -12.63 -9.07 1.32
N GLU A 193 -13.29 -9.68 2.30
CA GLU A 193 -14.16 -8.93 3.21
C GLU A 193 -13.38 -7.91 4.06
N LYS A 194 -12.14 -8.23 4.45
CA LYS A 194 -11.27 -7.26 5.13
C LYS A 194 -10.94 -6.06 4.23
N ILE A 195 -10.69 -6.29 2.94
CA ILE A 195 -10.48 -5.21 1.95
C ILE A 195 -11.73 -4.34 1.85
N LEU A 196 -12.90 -4.96 1.63
CA LEU A 196 -14.17 -4.22 1.52
C LEU A 196 -14.50 -3.44 2.79
N THR A 197 -14.25 -4.03 3.96
CA THR A 197 -14.42 -3.34 5.25
C THR A 197 -13.45 -2.16 5.40
N ALA A 198 -12.18 -2.32 5.04
CA ALA A 198 -11.20 -1.22 5.07
C ALA A 198 -11.63 -0.07 4.16
N ARG A 199 -12.13 -0.38 2.96
CA ARG A 199 -12.68 0.59 2.00
C ARG A 199 -13.89 1.34 2.55
N ARG A 200 -14.87 0.63 3.11
CA ARG A 200 -16.04 1.26 3.76
C ARG A 200 -15.61 2.18 4.91
N ASN A 201 -14.59 1.79 5.66
CA ASN A 201 -14.04 2.62 6.74
C ASN A 201 -13.29 3.85 6.23
N ALA A 202 -12.53 3.73 5.13
CA ALA A 202 -11.84 4.83 4.49
C ALA A 202 -12.84 5.91 4.00
N LEU A 203 -13.95 5.50 3.37
CA LEU A 203 -15.02 6.42 2.94
C LEU A 203 -15.75 7.13 4.09
N ASN A 204 -15.57 6.67 5.33
CA ASN A 204 -16.16 7.31 6.50
C ASN A 204 -15.25 8.38 7.13
N ARG A 205 -14.02 8.55 6.62
CA ARG A 205 -13.02 9.50 7.11
C ARG A 205 -12.72 10.54 6.02
N PRO A 206 -12.19 11.73 6.38
CA PRO A 206 -11.63 12.64 5.40
C PRO A 206 -10.50 11.94 4.62
N SER A 207 -10.37 12.24 3.34
CA SER A 207 -9.25 11.76 2.52
C SER A 207 -7.94 12.42 2.93
N SER A 208 -6.80 11.78 2.64
CA SER A 208 -5.49 12.41 2.86
C SER A 208 -5.34 13.74 2.13
N LEU A 209 -5.90 13.88 0.92
CA LEU A 209 -5.94 15.15 0.19
C LEU A 209 -6.71 16.24 0.96
N ALA A 210 -7.91 15.94 1.44
CA ALA A 210 -8.71 16.91 2.20
C ALA A 210 -8.03 17.31 3.52
N LEU A 211 -7.37 16.37 4.20
CA LEU A 211 -6.57 16.65 5.40
C LEU A 211 -5.37 17.53 5.08
N ARG A 212 -4.66 17.28 3.97
CA ARG A 212 -3.53 18.11 3.54
C ARG A 212 -3.96 19.52 3.18
N GLU A 213 -5.07 19.68 2.48
CA GLU A 213 -5.64 21.00 2.16
C GLU A 213 -6.04 21.76 3.43
N TYR A 214 -6.62 21.07 4.42
CA TYR A 214 -6.86 21.63 5.75
C TYR A 214 -5.56 22.09 6.41
N GLN A 215 -4.55 21.22 6.49
CA GLN A 215 -3.25 21.53 7.11
C GLN A 215 -2.59 22.73 6.43
N GLN A 216 -2.56 22.77 5.10
CA GLN A 216 -2.01 23.89 4.34
C GLN A 216 -2.72 25.21 4.62
N ARG A 217 -4.05 25.19 4.77
CA ARG A 217 -4.83 26.38 5.11
C ARG A 217 -4.53 26.86 6.52
N GLU A 218 -4.49 25.96 7.51
CA GLU A 218 -4.17 26.32 8.90
C GLU A 218 -2.74 26.82 9.05
N ILE A 219 -1.77 26.18 8.38
CA ILE A 219 -0.38 26.65 8.30
C ILE A 219 -0.34 28.07 7.72
N LYS A 220 -1.01 28.32 6.60
CA LYS A 220 -1.04 29.65 5.99
C LYS A 220 -1.69 30.71 6.91
N ALA A 221 -2.72 30.33 7.65
CA ALA A 221 -3.35 31.22 8.63
C ALA A 221 -2.43 31.50 9.84
N LEU A 222 -1.70 30.47 10.31
CA LEU A 222 -0.70 30.58 11.35
C LEU A 222 0.44 31.53 10.95
N LEU A 223 1.06 31.32 9.78
CA LEU A 223 2.15 32.19 9.31
C LEU A 223 1.69 33.65 9.20
N ARG A 224 0.44 33.88 8.75
CA ARG A 224 -0.13 35.24 8.69
C ARG A 224 -0.37 35.87 10.06
N ARG A 225 -0.76 35.08 11.08
CA ARG A 225 -1.09 35.61 12.41
C ARG A 225 0.14 35.83 13.28
N THR A 226 1.15 34.99 13.16
CA THR A 226 2.37 35.05 13.98
C THR A 226 3.51 35.82 13.31
N GLY A 227 3.50 35.94 11.98
CA GLY A 227 4.61 36.49 11.22
C GLY A 227 5.79 35.53 11.07
N MET A 228 5.64 34.27 11.51
CA MET A 228 6.67 33.23 11.34
C MET A 228 6.94 32.95 9.86
N THR A 229 8.15 32.51 9.55
CA THR A 229 8.53 31.94 8.27
C THR A 229 8.17 30.44 8.21
N MET A 230 8.16 29.89 6.99
CA MET A 230 7.97 28.44 6.84
C MET A 230 9.13 27.66 7.47
N ASN A 231 10.37 28.17 7.38
CA ASN A 231 11.54 27.52 7.94
C ASN A 231 11.45 27.44 9.47
N GLU A 232 11.08 28.55 10.13
CA GLU A 232 10.84 28.58 11.59
C GLU A 232 9.76 27.58 12.02
N LEU A 233 8.71 27.39 11.21
CA LEU A 233 7.65 26.42 11.51
C LEU A 233 8.08 24.96 11.32
N LEU A 234 8.98 24.71 10.37
CA LEU A 234 9.51 23.38 10.06
C LEU A 234 10.76 23.02 10.86
N GLY A 235 11.29 23.93 11.69
CA GLY A 235 12.56 23.72 12.39
C GLY A 235 13.75 23.69 11.43
N MET A 236 13.67 24.45 10.34
CA MET A 236 14.74 24.62 9.37
C MET A 236 15.50 25.91 9.63
N ASN A 237 16.81 25.88 9.39
CA ASN A 237 17.65 27.07 9.41
C ASN A 237 17.36 27.99 8.19
N ASP A 238 18.03 29.13 8.12
CA ASP A 238 17.87 30.11 7.03
C ASP A 238 18.29 29.56 5.66
N ASP A 239 19.20 28.57 5.64
CA ASP A 239 19.66 27.88 4.44
C ASP A 239 18.70 26.78 3.98
N GLY A 240 17.66 26.47 4.77
CA GLY A 240 16.65 25.45 4.49
C GLY A 240 17.03 24.03 4.92
N ASP A 241 18.12 23.89 5.66
CA ASP A 241 18.52 22.62 6.28
C ASP A 241 17.76 22.42 7.59
N LEU A 242 17.35 21.17 7.87
CA LEU A 242 16.81 20.82 9.18
C LEU A 242 17.90 21.00 10.23
N GLU A 243 17.59 21.62 11.36
CA GLU A 243 18.56 21.73 12.46
C GLU A 243 18.95 20.31 12.93
N ASP A 244 20.26 20.07 12.99
CA ASP A 244 20.90 18.75 13.16
C ASP A 244 20.36 17.96 14.37
N ASP A 245 19.42 17.06 14.12
CA ASP A 245 19.22 15.86 14.93
C ASP A 245 19.68 14.66 14.08
N ASP A 246 20.54 13.82 14.64
CA ASP A 246 21.24 12.66 14.03
C ASP A 246 20.30 11.65 13.31
N ASP A 247 18.99 11.80 13.50
CA ASP A 247 17.91 10.97 12.94
C ASP A 247 17.09 11.65 11.82
N GLY A 248 17.34 12.93 11.50
CA GLY A 248 16.63 13.68 10.45
C GLY A 248 15.17 14.03 10.76
N ASP A 249 14.77 13.88 12.03
CA ASP A 249 13.39 14.05 12.52
C ASP A 249 13.37 15.12 13.63
N GLY A 250 13.99 16.28 13.34
CA GLY A 250 14.02 17.41 14.25
C GLY A 250 12.61 17.80 14.73
N PRO A 251 12.43 18.20 16.00
CA PRO A 251 11.11 18.40 16.56
C PRO A 251 10.39 19.52 15.80
N LEU A 252 9.32 19.14 15.09
CA LEU A 252 8.43 20.11 14.46
C LEU A 252 8.01 21.17 15.50
N HIS A 253 7.94 22.42 15.07
CA HIS A 253 7.49 23.50 15.94
C HIS A 253 6.13 23.13 16.59
N PRO A 254 5.90 23.40 17.90
CA PRO A 254 4.70 22.92 18.61
C PRO A 254 3.37 23.29 17.95
N GLU A 255 3.30 24.46 17.31
CA GLU A 255 2.11 24.88 16.55
C GLU A 255 1.89 24.03 15.28
N HIS A 256 2.95 23.58 14.60
CA HIS A 256 2.83 22.67 13.47
C HIS A 256 2.36 21.30 13.94
N GLN A 257 2.96 20.76 15.01
CA GLN A 257 2.53 19.50 15.61
C GLN A 257 1.06 19.54 16.02
N LYS A 258 0.62 20.66 16.62
CA LYS A 258 -0.79 20.86 16.97
C LYS A 258 -1.73 20.81 15.76
N ILE A 259 -1.34 21.37 14.61
CA ILE A 259 -2.13 21.29 13.37
C ILE A 259 -2.25 19.83 12.90
N LEU A 260 -1.18 19.05 12.99
CA LEU A 260 -1.19 17.62 12.67
C LEU A 260 -2.11 16.85 13.61
N ASP A 261 -1.98 17.07 14.92
CA ASP A 261 -2.81 16.44 15.95
C ASP A 261 -4.29 16.77 15.78
N ASP A 262 -4.61 18.04 15.51
CA ASP A 262 -5.98 18.48 15.22
C ASP A 262 -6.49 17.82 13.94
N SER A 263 -5.69 17.70 12.88
CA SER A 263 -6.10 17.03 11.64
C SER A 263 -6.53 15.57 11.89
N HIS A 264 -5.89 14.87 12.83
CA HIS A 264 -6.28 13.51 13.24
C HIS A 264 -7.61 13.44 14.01
N ARG A 265 -8.06 14.56 14.58
CA ARG A 265 -9.34 14.68 15.31
C ARG A 265 -10.51 15.04 14.39
N ILE A 266 -10.26 15.39 13.13
CA ILE A 266 -11.31 15.68 12.16
C ILE A 266 -12.07 14.39 11.80
N ARG A 267 -13.41 14.45 11.93
CA ARG A 267 -14.35 13.40 11.54
C ARG A 267 -14.83 13.57 10.10
N ALA A 268 -15.04 14.80 9.66
CA ALA A 268 -15.53 15.12 8.31
C ALA A 268 -15.11 16.54 7.90
N ILE A 269 -14.89 16.74 6.59
CA ILE A 269 -14.66 18.05 5.97
C ILE A 269 -15.73 18.22 4.88
N CYS A 270 -16.22 19.45 4.69
CA CYS A 270 -17.12 19.76 3.60
C CYS A 270 -16.36 19.62 2.27
N GLU A 271 -16.88 18.84 1.33
CA GLU A 271 -16.22 18.63 0.02
C GLU A 271 -16.24 19.90 -0.86
N ASN A 272 -17.16 20.83 -0.60
CA ASN A 272 -17.15 22.11 -1.28
C ASN A 272 -15.87 22.89 -0.90
N THR A 273 -14.94 23.01 -1.83
CA THR A 273 -13.63 23.66 -1.64
C THR A 273 -13.72 25.13 -1.22
N GLY A 274 -14.85 25.79 -1.51
CA GLY A 274 -15.15 27.15 -1.03
C GLY A 274 -15.66 27.22 0.41
N CYS A 275 -15.84 26.09 1.09
CA CYS A 275 -16.37 25.99 2.44
C CYS A 275 -15.28 25.53 3.43
N THR A 276 -15.27 26.12 4.62
CA THR A 276 -14.32 25.77 5.70
C THR A 276 -14.96 24.95 6.80
N ASN A 277 -16.23 24.58 6.66
CA ASN A 277 -16.92 23.79 7.67
C ASN A 277 -16.34 22.37 7.75
N LEU A 278 -16.14 21.90 8.98
CA LEU A 278 -15.65 20.58 9.32
C LEU A 278 -16.36 20.09 10.59
N MET A 279 -16.23 18.81 10.88
CA MET A 279 -16.73 18.19 12.12
C MET A 279 -15.58 17.54 12.88
N TRP A 280 -15.53 17.76 14.19
CA TRP A 280 -14.57 17.13 15.10
C TRP A 280 -15.10 15.81 15.67
N LYS A 281 -14.19 14.95 16.14
CA LYS A 281 -14.54 13.76 16.94
C LYS A 281 -14.88 14.19 18.37
N GLY A 282 -16.02 13.72 18.88
CA GLY A 282 -16.37 13.83 20.32
C GLY A 282 -17.07 15.13 20.73
N GLU A 283 -17.24 16.11 19.84
CA GLU A 283 -18.12 17.24 20.11
C GLU A 283 -19.58 16.81 19.92
N GLY A 284 -20.30 16.70 21.04
CA GLY A 284 -21.74 16.50 21.02
C GLY A 284 -22.44 17.82 20.81
N ASP A 285 -22.70 18.22 19.54
CA ASP A 285 -24.04 18.70 19.15
C ASP A 285 -24.26 18.89 17.63
N THR A 286 -25.39 18.32 17.18
CA THR A 286 -26.44 18.84 16.27
C THR A 286 -26.26 19.21 14.79
N THR A 287 -25.15 18.99 14.10
CA THR A 287 -25.23 18.94 12.61
C THR A 287 -24.36 17.85 12.00
N GLU A 288 -24.94 16.65 11.85
CA GLU A 288 -24.34 15.63 11.01
C GLU A 288 -24.25 16.16 9.56
N MET A 289 -23.03 16.30 9.05
CA MET A 289 -22.83 16.58 7.63
C MET A 289 -23.50 15.51 6.77
N ALA A 290 -24.31 15.96 5.83
CA ALA A 290 -25.04 15.09 4.91
C ALA A 290 -24.06 14.41 3.94
N LYS A 291 -24.17 13.10 3.81
CA LYS A 291 -23.45 12.34 2.79
C LYS A 291 -24.13 12.51 1.44
N CYS A 292 -23.36 12.50 0.35
CA CYS A 292 -23.94 12.34 -0.98
C CYS A 292 -24.76 11.04 -1.05
N ALA A 293 -26.04 11.13 -1.44
CA ALA A 293 -26.96 9.99 -1.42
C ALA A 293 -26.53 8.84 -2.35
N LYS A 294 -25.83 9.16 -3.45
CA LYS A 294 -25.39 8.17 -4.45
C LYS A 294 -24.11 7.45 -4.02
N CYS A 295 -23.02 8.19 -3.80
CA CYS A 295 -21.70 7.62 -3.56
C CYS A 295 -21.35 7.44 -2.08
N LYS A 296 -22.03 8.17 -1.18
CA LYS A 296 -21.79 8.21 0.28
C LYS A 296 -20.34 8.51 0.72
N ALA A 297 -19.47 8.87 -0.22
CA ALA A 297 -18.04 9.08 -0.03
C ALA A 297 -17.69 10.52 0.37
N VAL A 298 -18.46 11.50 -0.10
CA VAL A 298 -18.25 12.92 0.19
C VAL A 298 -19.34 13.43 1.12
N ARG A 299 -19.01 14.50 1.87
CA ARG A 299 -19.88 15.09 2.89
C ARG A 299 -20.05 16.58 2.65
N TYR A 300 -21.24 17.09 2.95
CA TYR A 300 -21.57 18.51 2.82
C TYR A 300 -22.21 19.01 4.11
N CYS A 301 -21.86 20.23 4.52
CA CYS A 301 -22.53 20.87 5.66
C CYS A 301 -23.97 21.31 5.32
N SER A 302 -24.30 21.48 4.04
CA SER A 302 -25.62 21.91 3.60
C SER A 302 -25.91 21.51 2.15
N ARG A 303 -27.18 21.63 1.73
CA ARG A 303 -27.61 21.35 0.34
C ARG A 303 -27.05 22.36 -0.65
N GLU A 304 -26.83 23.59 -0.22
CA GLU A 304 -26.22 24.67 -1.01
C GLU A 304 -24.78 24.30 -1.35
N CYS A 305 -24.00 23.80 -0.38
CA CYS A 305 -22.63 23.33 -0.64
C CYS A 305 -22.59 22.14 -1.59
N GLN A 306 -23.52 21.19 -1.45
CA GLN A 306 -23.64 20.08 -2.40
C GLN A 306 -23.94 20.57 -3.83
N THR A 307 -24.83 21.54 -3.97
CA THR A 307 -25.23 22.07 -5.29
C THR A 307 -24.09 22.86 -5.93
N ALA A 308 -23.35 23.63 -5.13
CA ALA A 308 -22.18 24.38 -5.59
C ALA A 308 -21.05 23.48 -6.09
N ASP A 309 -20.78 22.37 -5.38
CA ASP A 309 -19.73 21.40 -5.73
C ASP A 309 -20.14 20.44 -6.86
N TRP A 310 -21.42 20.38 -7.22
CA TRP A 310 -21.94 19.33 -8.11
C TRP A 310 -21.23 19.22 -9.46
N GLN A 311 -20.80 20.32 -10.07
CA GLN A 311 -20.09 20.27 -11.36
C GLN A 311 -18.74 19.55 -11.24
N ALA A 312 -18.03 19.71 -10.12
CA ALA A 312 -16.77 19.04 -9.84
C ALA A 312 -16.98 17.60 -9.37
N HIS A 313 -18.01 17.34 -8.55
CA HIS A 313 -18.30 16.02 -8.01
C HIS A 313 -18.92 15.04 -9.02
N LYS A 314 -19.80 15.53 -9.92
CA LYS A 314 -20.60 14.70 -10.82
C LYS A 314 -19.80 13.68 -11.63
N PRO A 315 -18.63 14.01 -12.23
CA PRO A 315 -17.85 13.06 -13.02
C PRO A 315 -17.33 11.86 -12.21
N THR A 316 -17.09 12.05 -10.91
CA THR A 316 -16.53 11.03 -10.00
C THR A 316 -17.61 10.39 -9.11
N CYS A 317 -18.86 10.81 -9.23
CA CYS A 317 -19.97 10.33 -8.42
C CYS A 317 -20.56 9.02 -8.97
N ILE A 318 -20.14 7.89 -8.39
CA ILE A 318 -20.63 6.54 -8.71
C ILE A 318 -21.43 5.93 -7.54
N PRO A 319 -22.28 4.90 -7.75
CA PRO A 319 -22.99 4.23 -6.66
C PRO A 319 -22.04 3.70 -5.58
N PHE A 320 -22.45 3.76 -4.31
CA PHE A 320 -21.61 3.35 -3.18
C PHE A 320 -21.09 1.90 -3.28
N ASP A 321 -21.95 0.96 -3.69
CA ASP A 321 -21.56 -0.44 -3.80
C ASP A 321 -20.51 -0.64 -4.91
N ASP A 322 -20.72 0.00 -6.08
CA ASP A 322 -19.73 0.01 -7.17
C ASP A 322 -18.41 0.66 -6.73
N LEU A 323 -18.48 1.75 -5.96
CA LEU A 323 -17.28 2.42 -5.43
C LEU A 323 -16.48 1.51 -4.51
N VAL A 324 -17.14 0.77 -3.62
CA VAL A 324 -16.48 -0.11 -2.65
C VAL A 324 -15.96 -1.39 -3.30
N ASP A 325 -16.77 -2.00 -4.16
CA ASP A 325 -16.45 -3.28 -4.78
C ASP A 325 -15.43 -3.13 -5.90
N ASP A 326 -15.42 -2.00 -6.61
CA ASP A 326 -14.57 -1.82 -7.76
C ASP A 326 -13.13 -1.46 -7.43
N ASP A 327 -12.24 -2.42 -7.68
CA ASP A 327 -10.81 -2.36 -7.39
C ASP A 327 -10.08 -1.22 -8.11
N ASP A 328 -10.58 -0.78 -9.27
CA ASP A 328 -9.99 0.33 -10.04
C ASP A 328 -10.24 1.70 -9.41
N ASN A 329 -11.18 1.80 -8.46
CA ASN A 329 -11.43 3.02 -7.71
C ASN A 329 -10.51 3.22 -6.50
N TRP A 330 -9.58 2.30 -6.25
CA TRP A 330 -8.73 2.30 -5.06
C TRP A 330 -7.25 2.26 -5.40
N THR A 331 -6.47 3.08 -4.69
CA THR A 331 -5.02 3.03 -4.74
C THR A 331 -4.47 1.84 -3.95
N SER A 332 -3.19 1.52 -4.13
CA SER A 332 -2.50 0.49 -3.35
C SER A 332 -2.44 0.80 -1.85
N PHE A 333 -2.69 2.05 -1.44
CA PHE A 333 -2.76 2.46 -0.04
C PHE A 333 -4.19 2.43 0.54
N GLY A 334 -5.16 1.86 -0.19
CA GLY A 334 -6.53 1.73 0.30
C GLY A 334 -7.28 3.06 0.39
N GLU A 335 -6.87 4.05 -0.40
CA GLU A 335 -7.57 5.32 -0.57
C GLU A 335 -8.27 5.37 -1.94
N ARG A 336 -9.28 6.24 -2.07
CA ARG A 336 -9.96 6.45 -3.35
C ARG A 336 -8.99 7.11 -4.35
N VAL A 337 -9.00 6.65 -5.60
CA VAL A 337 -8.22 7.29 -6.67
C VAL A 337 -8.62 8.77 -6.79
N GLY A 338 -7.63 9.64 -6.91
CA GLY A 338 -7.84 11.09 -7.01
C GLY A 338 -8.07 11.79 -5.66
N THR A 339 -7.97 11.08 -4.53
CA THR A 339 -8.06 11.71 -3.19
C THR A 339 -6.82 11.49 -2.33
N THR A 340 -5.72 11.05 -2.94
CA THR A 340 -4.45 10.77 -2.27
C THR A 340 -3.53 11.98 -2.33
N ALA A 341 -3.03 12.43 -1.19
CA ALA A 341 -1.95 13.42 -1.15
C ALA A 341 -0.61 12.70 -1.40
N PHE A 342 -0.06 12.82 -2.62
CA PHE A 342 1.30 12.36 -2.92
C PHE A 342 2.36 13.39 -2.54
#